data_AF-A0A2S6MVY7-F1
#
_entry.id   AF-A0A2S6MVY7-F1
#
_cell.length_a   1.000
_cell.length_b   1.000
_cell.length_c   1.000
_cell.angle_alpha   90.00
_cell.angle_beta   90.00
_cell.angle_gamma   90.00
#
_symmetry.space_group_name_H-M   'P 1'
#
loop_
_entity.id
_entity.type
_entity.pdbx_description
1 polymer ?
#
loop_
_entity_poly.entity_id
_entity_poly.type
_entity_poly.pdbx_seq_one_letter_code
_entity_poly.pdbx_strand_id
1 'polypeptide(L)' 'MILKTHPSARVDLKRSSGGVFEITVDGRLAYSKKATGQFPTDEQVQSTLG' A
#
# COMPACT_ATOMS: atom_id res chain seq x y z
N MET A 1 3.43 3.86 -9.75
CA MET A 1 4.01 5.08 -9.16
C MET A 1 5.21 4.74 -8.26
N ILE A 2 5.07 3.83 -7.30
CA ILE A 2 6.13 3.46 -6.32
C ILE A 2 7.49 3.14 -6.96
N LEU A 3 7.57 2.20 -7.91
CA LEU A 3 8.86 1.84 -8.53
C LEU A 3 9.48 2.95 -9.39
N LYS A 4 8.70 3.97 -9.78
CA LYS A 4 9.25 5.15 -10.48
C LYS A 4 9.93 6.11 -9.52
N THR A 5 9.42 6.25 -8.29
CA THR A 5 9.98 7.13 -7.27
C THR A 5 11.01 6.43 -6.38
N HIS A 6 10.88 5.11 -6.20
CA HIS A 6 11.75 4.26 -5.39
C HIS A 6 12.17 3.03 -6.20
N PRO A 7 13.12 3.19 -7.14
CA PRO A 7 13.52 2.12 -8.06
C PRO A 7 14.22 0.95 -7.36
N SER A 8 14.80 1.16 -6.18
CA SER A 8 15.44 0.13 -5.35
C SER A 8 14.46 -0.60 -4.42
N ALA A 9 13.20 -0.18 -4.34
CA ALA A 9 12.20 -0.83 -3.50
C ALA A 9 11.82 -2.20 -4.07
N ARG A 10 11.67 -3.19 -3.19
CA ARG A 10 11.06 -4.47 -3.53
C ARG A 10 9.56 -4.39 -3.31
N VAL A 11 8.78 -4.58 -4.37
CA VAL A 11 7.32 -4.53 -4.34
C VAL A 11 6.76 -5.90 -4.69
N ASP A 12 6.02 -6.49 -3.75
CA ASP A 12 5.33 -7.76 -3.92
C ASP A 12 3.81 -7.54 -3.93
N LEU A 13 3.14 -7.94 -5.02
CA LEU A 13 1.68 -7.89 -5.12
C LEU A 13 1.06 -9.20 -4.64
N LYS A 14 0.43 -9.16 -3.47
CA LYS A 14 -0.31 -10.31 -2.92
C LYS A 14 -1.78 -10.18 -3.26
N ARG A 15 -2.35 -11.19 -3.93
CA ARG A 15 -3.79 -11.25 -4.16
C ARG A 15 -4.51 -11.46 -2.81
N SER A 16 -5.46 -10.60 -2.51
CA SER A 16 -6.40 -10.74 -1.41
C SER A 16 -7.79 -11.13 -1.94
N SER A 17 -8.60 -11.76 -1.08
CA SER A 17 -10.02 -12.01 -1.33
C SER A 17 -10.87 -11.11 -0.41
N GLY A 18 -12.16 -10.96 -0.73
CA GLY A 18 -13.11 -10.23 0.14
C GLY A 18 -13.02 -8.69 0.10
N GLY A 19 -12.45 -8.11 -0.96
CA GLY A 19 -12.43 -6.65 -1.16
C GLY A 19 -11.47 -5.88 -0.26
N VAL A 20 -10.59 -6.60 0.46
CA VAL A 20 -9.56 -6.06 1.34
C VAL A 20 -8.38 -5.54 0.52
N PHE A 21 -7.88 -4.36 0.89
CA PHE A 21 -6.67 -3.79 0.34
C PHE A 21 -5.81 -3.25 1.48
N GLU A 22 -4.59 -3.78 1.59
CA GLU A 22 -3.66 -3.44 2.67
C GLU A 22 -2.28 -3.12 2.10
N ILE A 23 -1.65 -2.08 2.63
CA ILE A 23 -0.29 -1.69 2.30
C ILE A 23 0.56 -1.96 3.53
N THR A 24 1.61 -2.76 3.35
CA THR A 24 2.58 -3.07 4.40
C THR A 24 3.95 -2.59 3.93
N VAL A 25 4.63 -1.82 4.77
CA VAL A 25 5.98 -1.31 4.51
C VAL A 25 6.88 -1.87 5.61
N ASP A 26 7.95 -2.55 5.23
CA ASP A 26 8.90 -3.21 6.14
C ASP A 26 8.23 -4.06 7.23
N GLY A 27 7.19 -4.81 6.84
CA GLY A 27 6.43 -5.69 7.72
C GLY A 27 5.40 -5.00 8.63
N ARG A 28 5.23 -3.68 8.53
CA ARG A 28 4.24 -2.90 9.29
C ARG A 28 3.06 -2.48 8.43
N LEU A 29 1.84 -2.69 8.93
CA LEU A 29 0.62 -2.25 8.27
C LEU A 29 0.58 -0.71 8.24
N ALA A 30 0.74 -0.14 7.05
CA ALA A 30 0.75 1.30 6.84
C ALA A 30 -0.61 1.83 6.36
N TYR A 31 -1.43 0.99 5.72
CA TYR A 31 -2.80 1.33 5.31
C TYR A 31 -3.69 0.09 5.27
N SER A 32 -4.97 0.23 5.65
CA SER A 32 -5.99 -0.81 5.46
C SER A 32 -7.31 -0.23 5.01
N LYS A 33 -7.73 -0.58 3.78
CA LYS A 33 -9.07 -0.27 3.25
C LYS A 33 -10.18 -0.85 4.13
N LYS A 34 -9.92 -1.97 4.81
CA LYS A 34 -10.90 -2.56 5.72
C LYS A 34 -11.18 -1.64 6.92
N ALA A 35 -10.17 -0.88 7.37
CA ALA A 35 -10.32 0.09 8.45
C ALA A 35 -10.90 1.42 7.96
N THR A 36 -10.48 1.91 6.78
CA THR A 36 -10.91 3.21 6.25
C THR A 36 -12.24 3.16 5.47
N GLY A 37 -12.63 1.97 4.99
CA GLY A 37 -13.78 1.76 4.12
C GLY A 37 -13.59 2.21 2.68
N GLN A 38 -12.44 2.80 2.33
CA GLN A 38 -12.20 3.39 1.01
C GLN A 38 -10.86 2.94 0.41
N PHE A 39 -10.74 3.02 -0.91
CA PHE A 39 -9.47 2.77 -1.59
C PHE A 39 -8.56 3.99 -1.44
N PRO A 40 -7.24 3.83 -1.23
CA PRO A 40 -6.36 4.97 -1.03
C PRO A 40 -6.19 5.79 -2.31
N THR A 41 -5.95 7.10 -2.15
CA THR A 41 -5.47 7.95 -3.24
C THR A 41 -3.96 7.75 -3.48
N ASP A 42 -3.46 8.18 -4.63
CA ASP A 42 -2.03 8.11 -4.95
C ASP A 42 -1.16 8.87 -3.93
N GLU A 43 -1.66 9.98 -3.37
CA GLU A 43 -0.99 10.73 -2.31
C GLU A 43 -0.94 9.94 -0.99
N GLN A 44 -2.05 9.28 -0.61
CA GLN A 44 -2.08 8.43 0.57
C GLN A 44 -1.11 7.26 0.44
N VAL A 45 -1.05 6.63 -0.75
CA VAL A 45 -0.08 5.56 -1.01
C VAL A 45 1.35 6.08 -0.84
N GLN A 46 1.68 7.26 -1.37
CA GLN A 46 3.02 7.84 -1.18
C GLN A 46 3.33 8.15 0.28
N SER A 47 2.37 8.69 1.03
CA SER A 47 2.52 8.98 2.45
C SER A 47 2.79 7.73 3.31
N THR A 48 2.47 6.52 2.82
CA THR A 48 2.80 5.29 3.56
C THR A 48 4.28 4.91 3.50
N LEU A 49 5.05 5.49 2.58
CA LEU A 49 6.44 5.13 2.33
C LEU A 49 7.45 5.87 3.22
N GLY A 50 7.02 6.92 3.94
CA GLY A 50 7.87 7.73 4.82
C GLY A 50 8.54 8.90 4.10
#